data_AF-A0A3B0MK79-F1
#
_entry.id   AF-A0A3B0MK79-F1
#
_cell.length_a   1.000
_cell.length_b   1.000
_cell.length_c   1.000
_cell.angle_alpha   90.00
_cell.angle_beta   90.00
_cell.angle_gamma   90.00
#
_symmetry.space_group_name_H-M   'P 1'
#
loop_
_entity.id
_entity.type
_entity.pdbx_description
1 polymer ?
#
loop_
_entity_poly.entity_id
_entity_poly.type
_entity_poly.pdbx_seq_one_letter_code
_entity_poly.pdbx_strand_id
1 'polypeptide(L)'
;MLEKTQMITLGTPIESNDGKIRYDELTLKEPVLMQVEQFNEVQSRSQSSLPAMRLLISLVSTVPESEIKKMAITDFNLCRDYLTNFLTFNRSSSGSS
;
A
#
# COMPACT_ATOMS: atom_id res chain seq x y z
N MET A 1 -3.00 15.54 -12.22
CA MET A 1 -4.13 14.77 -11.65
C MET A 1 -3.53 13.49 -11.10
N LEU A 2 -3.84 13.09 -9.86
CA LEU A 2 -3.39 11.77 -9.37
C LEU A 2 -4.13 10.69 -10.18
N GLU A 3 -3.38 9.73 -10.70
CA GLU A 3 -3.97 8.54 -11.31
C GLU A 3 -4.67 7.72 -10.22
N LYS A 4 -5.93 7.33 -10.44
CA LYS A 4 -6.72 6.56 -9.46
C LYS A 4 -6.31 5.10 -9.38
N THR A 5 -5.47 4.65 -10.30
CA THR A 5 -4.97 3.29 -10.36
C THR A 5 -3.57 3.31 -10.93
N GLN A 6 -2.65 2.59 -10.31
CA GLN A 6 -1.26 2.48 -10.71
C GLN A 6 -0.89 1.00 -10.76
N MET A 7 -0.27 0.59 -11.86
CA MET A 7 0.26 -0.77 -12.03
C MET A 7 1.75 -0.75 -11.75
N ILE A 8 2.20 -1.54 -10.79
CA ILE A 8 3.60 -1.65 -10.39
C ILE A 8 4.07 -3.05 -10.75
N THR A 9 4.97 -3.15 -11.74
CA THR A 9 5.69 -4.40 -12.03
C THR A 9 6.64 -4.71 -10.90
N LEU A 10 6.57 -5.92 -10.36
CA LEU A 10 7.41 -6.37 -9.28
C LEU A 10 8.76 -6.81 -9.83
N GLY A 11 9.85 -6.28 -9.29
CA GLY A 11 11.19 -6.77 -9.64
C GLY A 11 11.42 -8.21 -9.18
N THR A 12 10.82 -8.57 -8.04
CA THR A 12 10.79 -9.95 -7.55
C THR A 12 9.33 -10.43 -7.49
N PRO A 13 8.95 -11.44 -8.30
CA PRO A 13 7.60 -11.94 -8.31
C PRO A 13 7.25 -12.60 -6.97
N ILE A 14 6.01 -12.41 -6.53
CA ILE A 14 5.51 -12.98 -5.28
C ILE A 14 4.74 -14.26 -5.61
N GLU A 15 5.12 -15.36 -4.98
CA GLU A 15 4.40 -16.64 -5.11
C GLU A 15 3.49 -16.86 -3.91
N SER A 16 2.22 -17.12 -4.20
CA SER A 16 1.20 -17.45 -3.20
C SER A 16 1.63 -18.64 -2.35
N ASN A 17 1.26 -18.66 -1.07
CA ASN A 17 1.59 -19.78 -0.17
C ASN A 17 1.12 -21.15 -0.69
N ASP A 18 0.05 -21.18 -1.49
CA ASP A 18 -0.49 -22.39 -2.14
C ASP A 18 0.16 -22.69 -3.51
N GLY A 19 1.10 -21.85 -3.97
CA GLY A 19 1.83 -22.00 -5.22
C GLY A 19 1.01 -21.79 -6.51
N LYS A 20 -0.30 -21.58 -6.39
CA LYS A 20 -1.21 -21.45 -7.54
C LYS A 20 -1.21 -20.09 -8.22
N ILE A 21 -0.83 -19.03 -7.50
CA ILE A 21 -0.89 -17.66 -8.00
C ILE A 21 0.48 -17.02 -7.85
N ARG A 22 0.98 -16.48 -8.94
CA ARG A 22 2.21 -15.70 -9.00
C ARG A 22 1.86 -14.26 -9.38
N TYR A 23 2.24 -13.32 -8.54
CA TYR A 23 2.09 -11.90 -8.80
C TYR A 23 3.39 -11.41 -9.43
N ASP A 24 3.35 -11.09 -10.72
CA ASP A 24 4.44 -10.41 -11.43
C ASP A 24 4.26 -8.88 -11.38
N GLU A 25 3.04 -8.44 -11.07
CA GLU A 25 2.64 -7.04 -11.00
C GLU A 25 1.58 -6.86 -9.90
N LEU A 26 1.54 -5.67 -9.32
CA LEU A 26 0.50 -5.23 -8.38
C LEU A 26 -0.26 -4.05 -8.98
N THR A 27 -1.58 -4.20 -9.05
CA THR A 27 -2.47 -3.08 -9.38
C THR A 27 -2.90 -2.40 -8.08
N LEU A 28 -2.39 -1.21 -7.82
CA LEU A 28 -2.80 -0.38 -6.68
C LEU A 28 -3.93 0.56 -7.09
N LYS A 29 -4.99 0.61 -6.31
CA LYS A 29 -6.11 1.54 -6.50
C LYS A 29 -6.06 2.67 -5.49
N GLU A 30 -6.75 3.76 -5.79
CA GLU A 30 -7.00 4.84 -4.84
C GLU A 30 -7.63 4.26 -3.57
N PRO A 31 -7.03 4.48 -2.38
CA PRO A 31 -7.58 3.98 -1.14
C PRO A 31 -8.87 4.72 -0.80
N VAL A 32 -9.89 3.97 -0.39
CA VAL A 32 -11.16 4.56 0.08
C VAL A 32 -11.04 4.99 1.54
N LEU A 33 -11.93 5.87 2.00
CA LEU A 33 -11.89 6.43 3.36
C LEU A 33 -11.76 5.36 4.45
N MET A 34 -12.55 4.28 4.38
CA MET A 34 -12.48 3.16 5.32
C MET A 34 -11.10 2.48 5.37
N GLN A 35 -10.40 2.36 4.23
CA GLN A 35 -9.06 1.76 4.19
C GLN A 35 -8.01 2.68 4.81
N VAL A 36 -8.18 4.00 4.63
CA VAL A 36 -7.34 5.01 5.28
C VAL A 36 -7.58 5.02 6.80
N GLU A 37 -8.82 4.87 7.26
CA GLU A 37 -9.12 4.73 8.69
C GLU A 37 -8.41 3.51 9.29
N GLN A 38 -8.51 2.34 8.64
CA GLN A 38 -7.79 1.13 9.07
C GLN A 38 -6.27 1.32 9.09
N PHE A 39 -5.71 2.03 8.11
CA PHE A 39 -4.30 2.41 8.11
C PHE A 39 -3.93 3.25 9.34
N ASN A 40 -4.74 4.28 9.65
CA ASN A 40 -4.50 5.14 10.81
C ASN A 40 -4.64 4.38 12.14
N GLU A 41 -5.60 3.48 12.26
CA GLU A 41 -5.75 2.63 13.44
C GLU A 41 -4.51 1.76 13.67
N VAL A 42 -4.00 1.11 12.63
CA VAL A 42 -2.80 0.28 12.73
C VAL A 42 -1.56 1.13 13.00
N GLN A 43 -1.45 2.30 12.37
CA GLN A 43 -0.36 3.23 12.61
C GLN A 43 -0.38 3.77 14.04
N SER A 44 -1.55 4.05 14.61
CA SER A 44 -1.68 4.50 16.00
C SER A 44 -1.28 3.42 17.00
N ARG A 45 -1.43 2.14 16.65
CA ARG A 45 -1.08 1.00 17.51
C ARG A 45 0.36 0.53 17.35
N SER A 46 1.06 0.98 16.30
CA SER A 46 2.39 0.50 15.94
C SER A 46 3.43 1.62 16.00
N GLN A 47 4.62 1.35 16.55
CA GLN A 47 5.72 2.33 16.52
C GLN A 47 6.34 2.54 15.12
N SER A 48 5.99 1.69 14.15
CA SER A 48 6.49 1.75 12.78
C SER A 48 5.33 1.90 11.79
N SER A 49 5.55 2.64 10.70
CA SER A 49 4.58 2.80 9.61
C SER A 49 4.53 1.59 8.66
N LEU A 50 5.47 0.65 8.77
CA LEU A 50 5.53 -0.56 7.95
C LEU A 50 4.28 -1.44 8.04
N PRO A 51 3.78 -1.86 9.22
CA PRO A 51 2.58 -2.68 9.32
C PRO A 51 1.34 -1.98 8.76
N ALA A 52 1.19 -0.68 9.02
CA ALA A 52 0.08 0.11 8.50
C ALA A 52 0.13 0.19 6.96
N MET A 53 1.28 0.51 6.40
CA MET A 53 1.43 0.62 4.95
C MET A 53 1.27 -0.74 4.26
N ARG A 54 1.77 -1.82 4.87
CA ARG A 54 1.56 -3.18 4.37
C ARG A 54 0.07 -3.54 4.31
N LEU A 55 -0.69 -3.21 5.35
CA LEU A 55 -2.13 -3.40 5.37
C LEU A 55 -2.80 -2.60 4.24
N LEU A 56 -2.45 -1.33 4.09
CA LEU A 56 -3.02 -0.48 3.05
C LEU A 56 -2.76 -1.03 1.65
N ILE A 57 -1.52 -1.45 1.36
CA ILE A 57 -1.16 -2.11 0.09
C ILE A 57 -2.01 -3.35 -0.13
N SER A 58 -2.18 -4.20 0.90
CA SER A 58 -3.02 -5.39 0.80
C SER A 58 -4.47 -5.06 0.47
N LEU A 59 -5.03 -4.02 1.11
CA LEU A 59 -6.41 -3.59 0.91
C LEU A 59 -6.65 -3.03 -0.50
N VAL A 60 -5.73 -2.23 -1.04
CA VAL A 60 -5.90 -1.60 -2.37
C VAL A 60 -5.55 -2.51 -3.54
N SER A 61 -4.66 -3.49 -3.32
CA SER A 61 -4.21 -4.44 -4.35
C SER A 61 -5.03 -5.73 -4.38
N THR A 62 -5.87 -5.96 -3.37
CA THR A 62 -6.56 -7.23 -3.13
C THR A 62 -5.63 -8.44 -2.95
N VAL A 63 -4.34 -8.20 -2.73
CA VAL A 63 -3.34 -9.24 -2.44
C VAL A 63 -3.19 -9.37 -0.91
N PRO A 64 -3.27 -10.57 -0.33
CA PRO A 64 -3.23 -10.72 1.12
C PRO A 64 -1.89 -10.33 1.73
N GLU A 65 -1.90 -9.80 2.96
CA GLU A 65 -0.69 -9.35 3.67
C GLU A 65 0.42 -10.40 3.74
N SER A 66 0.07 -11.69 3.83
CA SER A 66 1.03 -12.80 3.85
C SER A 66 1.91 -12.82 2.61
N GLU A 67 1.35 -12.43 1.45
CA GLU A 67 2.05 -12.38 0.17
C GLU A 67 2.80 -11.06 0.03
N ILE A 68 2.20 -9.93 0.44
CA ILE A 68 2.88 -8.63 0.47
C ILE A 68 4.16 -8.66 1.32
N LYS A 69 4.22 -9.48 2.39
CA LYS A 69 5.44 -9.67 3.19
C LYS A 69 6.61 -10.28 2.41
N LYS A 70 6.36 -11.02 1.34
CA LYS A 70 7.38 -11.68 0.50
C LYS A 70 7.94 -10.74 -0.58
N MET A 71 7.31 -9.58 -0.78
CA MET A 71 7.73 -8.57 -1.75
C MET A 71 9.11 -8.01 -1.43
N ALA A 72 9.87 -7.65 -2.46
CA ALA A 72 11.13 -6.94 -2.28
C ALA A 72 10.90 -5.55 -1.65
N ILE A 73 11.85 -5.09 -0.82
CA ILE A 73 11.73 -3.79 -0.15
C ILE A 73 11.70 -2.61 -1.14
N THR A 74 12.32 -2.76 -2.31
CA THR A 74 12.28 -1.77 -3.41
C THR A 74 10.87 -1.63 -3.96
N ASP A 75 10.21 -2.75 -4.27
CA ASP A 75 8.83 -2.78 -4.77
C ASP A 75 7.84 -2.26 -3.70
N PHE A 76 8.08 -2.63 -2.43
CA PHE A 76 7.32 -2.08 -1.30
C PHE A 76 7.42 -0.55 -1.22
N ASN A 77 8.61 0.00 -1.41
CA ASN A 77 8.82 1.45 -1.37
C ASN A 77 8.10 2.16 -2.52
N LEU A 78 8.05 1.57 -3.72
CA LEU A 78 7.27 2.11 -4.84
C LEU A 78 5.77 2.15 -4.52
N CYS A 79 5.24 1.06 -3.96
CA CYS A 79 3.84 1.00 -3.52
C CYS A 79 3.53 2.05 -2.45
N ARG A 80 4.44 2.18 -1.47
CA ARG A 80 4.35 3.17 -0.39
C ARG A 80 4.34 4.59 -0.94
N ASP A 81 5.23 4.92 -1.86
CA ASP A 81 5.35 6.27 -2.41
C ASP A 81 4.04 6.70 -3.11
N TYR A 82 3.51 5.83 -3.97
CA TYR A 82 2.22 6.04 -4.62
C TYR A 82 1.09 6.28 -3.61
N LEU A 83 0.94 5.41 -2.60
CA LEU A 83 -0.12 5.53 -1.60
C LEU A 83 0.06 6.74 -0.70
N THR A 84 1.31 7.12 -0.42
CA THR A 84 1.64 8.29 0.41
C THR A 84 1.09 9.57 -0.23
N ASN A 85 1.07 9.69 -1.56
CA ASN A 85 0.50 10.86 -2.23
C ASN A 85 -0.98 11.09 -1.92
N PHE A 86 -1.75 10.03 -1.65
CA PHE A 86 -3.16 10.16 -1.22
C PHE A 86 -3.29 10.50 0.27
N LEU A 87 -2.38 9.99 1.09
CA LEU A 87 -2.38 10.22 2.54
C LEU A 87 -1.87 11.64 2.90
N THR A 88 -0.88 12.15 2.16
CA THR A 88 -0.30 13.48 2.39
C THR A 88 -1.11 14.60 1.80
N PHE A 89 -1.97 14.34 0.81
CA PHE A 89 -2.89 15.33 0.23
C PHE A 89 -3.74 16.02 1.31
N ASN A 90 -4.07 15.32 2.41
CA ASN A 90 -4.81 15.90 3.53
C ASN A 90 -3.98 16.81 4.45
N ARG A 91 -2.63 16.73 4.44
CA ARG A 91 -1.77 17.61 5.26
C ARG A 91 -1.48 18.97 4.63
N SER A 92 -1.72 19.13 3.32
CA SER A 92 -1.51 20.40 2.64
C SER A 92 -2.69 21.38 2.75
N SER A 93 -3.74 21.06 3.53
CA SER A 93 -4.89 21.96 3.73
C SER A 93 -5.11 22.42 5.18
N SER A 94 -4.11 22.32 6.06
CA SER A 94 -4.23 22.89 7.42
C SER A 94 -2.94 23.59 7.84
N GLY A 95 -2.92 24.92 7.69
CA GLY A 95 -1.85 25.75 8.25
C GLY A 95 -1.67 27.14 7.66
N SER A 96 -2.74 27.80 7.19
CA SER A 96 -2.76 29.26 7.10
C SER A 96 -3.19 29.81 8.46
N SER A 97 -2.26 30.36 9.22
CA SER A 97 -2.44 31.47 10.19
C SER A 97 -1.07 31.91 10.70
#